data_AF-A0A8T3ZM15-F1
#
_entry.id   AF-A0A8T3ZM15-F1
#
_cell.length_a   1.000
_cell.length_b   1.000
_cell.length_c   1.000
_cell.angle_alpha   90.00
_cell.angle_beta   90.00
_cell.angle_gamma   90.00
#
_symmetry.space_group_name_H-M   'P 1'
#
loop_
_entity.id
_entity.type
_entity.pdbx_description
1 polymer ?
#
loop_
_entity_poly.entity_id
_entity_poly.type
_entity_poly.pdbx_seq_one_letter_code
_entity_poly.pdbx_strand_id
1 'polypeptide(L)'
;MGEELTRIYADASKLKSIIMENNNIDILLYLAKYNPKVTKEAIKQNFGDESIKSLNLLKDVNLIQEDDDSITLTDEGIFQVEGLLTLVI
;
A
#
# COMPACT_ATOMS: atom_id res chain seq x y z
N MET A 1 -25.97 -7.19 -12.41
CA MET A 1 -25.03 -6.40 -13.25
C MET A 1 -24.86 -4.96 -12.77
N GLY A 2 -25.92 -4.17 -12.56
CA GLY A 2 -25.76 -2.78 -12.07
C GLY A 2 -25.13 -2.64 -10.68
N GLU A 3 -25.61 -3.41 -9.70
CA GLU A 3 -25.10 -3.35 -8.31
C GLU A 3 -23.65 -3.82 -8.16
N GLU A 4 -23.22 -4.74 -9.01
CA GLU A 4 -21.86 -5.31 -9.01
C GLU A 4 -20.84 -4.29 -9.54
N LEU A 5 -21.17 -3.57 -10.62
CA LEU A 5 -20.37 -2.45 -11.12
C LEU A 5 -20.26 -1.31 -10.10
N THR A 6 -21.34 -1.00 -9.38
CA THR A 6 -21.32 0.04 -8.35
C THR A 6 -20.39 -0.33 -7.19
N ARG A 7 -20.37 -1.61 -6.78
CA ARG A 7 -19.45 -2.11 -5.75
C ARG A 7 -17.99 -2.04 -6.21
N ILE A 8 -17.69 -2.54 -7.41
CA ILE A 8 -16.34 -2.48 -7.99
C ILE A 8 -15.83 -1.04 -8.05
N TYR A 9 -16.68 -0.09 -8.47
CA TYR A 9 -16.30 1.32 -8.52
C TYR A 9 -16.07 1.94 -7.13
N ALA A 10 -16.89 1.57 -6.15
CA ALA A 10 -16.72 2.03 -4.77
C ALA A 10 -15.42 1.49 -4.15
N ASP A 11 -15.10 0.22 -4.41
CA ASP A 11 -13.88 -0.42 -3.94
C ASP A 11 -12.64 0.20 -4.58
N ALA A 12 -12.66 0.46 -5.90
CA ALA A 12 -11.58 1.15 -6.60
C ALA A 12 -11.38 2.59 -6.11
N SER A 13 -12.48 3.32 -5.85
CA SER A 13 -12.42 4.69 -5.31
C SER A 13 -11.85 4.72 -3.90
N LYS A 14 -12.23 3.75 -3.05
CA LYS A 14 -11.70 3.57 -1.71
C LYS A 14 -10.21 3.25 -1.73
N LEU A 15 -9.79 2.33 -2.61
CA LEU A 15 -8.40 1.95 -2.80
C LEU A 15 -7.55 3.17 -3.20
N LYS A 16 -8.02 3.94 -4.20
CA LYS A 16 -7.35 5.17 -4.62
C LYS A 16 -7.26 6.19 -3.49
N SER A 17 -8.33 6.39 -2.73
CA SER A 17 -8.33 7.31 -1.59
C SER A 17 -7.28 6.92 -0.56
N ILE A 18 -7.16 5.63 -0.24
CA ILE A 18 -6.18 5.12 0.72
C ILE A 18 -4.77 5.27 0.17
N ILE A 19 -4.51 4.90 -1.08
CA ILE A 19 -3.18 5.04 -1.69
C ILE A 19 -2.72 6.50 -1.62
N MET A 20 -3.59 7.46 -1.93
CA MET A 20 -3.26 8.90 -1.96
C MET A 20 -3.18 9.57 -0.58
N GLU A 21 -3.46 8.85 0.52
CA GLU A 21 -3.51 9.42 1.87
C GLU A 21 -2.14 9.35 2.58
N ASN A 22 -1.81 10.39 3.36
CA ASN A 22 -0.60 10.44 4.20
C ASN A 22 0.67 10.08 3.40
N ASN A 23 1.46 9.14 3.93
CA ASN A 23 2.70 8.66 3.33
C ASN A 23 2.50 7.30 2.63
N ASN A 24 1.26 6.93 2.28
CA ASN A 24 0.95 5.57 1.78
C ASN A 24 1.63 5.27 0.44
N ILE A 25 1.64 6.23 -0.50
CA ILE A 25 2.39 6.11 -1.76
C ILE A 25 3.88 5.88 -1.47
N ASP A 26 4.46 6.71 -0.61
CA ASP A 26 5.90 6.67 -0.35
C ASP A 26 6.31 5.36 0.34
N ILE A 27 5.49 4.85 1.26
CA ILE A 27 5.67 3.55 1.89
C ILE A 27 5.60 2.43 0.84
N LEU A 28 4.61 2.44 -0.06
CA LEU A 28 4.48 1.44 -1.11
C LEU A 28 5.68 1.45 -2.07
N LEU A 29 6.15 2.63 -2.48
CA LEU A 29 7.36 2.80 -3.31
C LEU A 29 8.63 2.36 -2.57
N TYR A 30 8.72 2.64 -1.27
CA TYR A 30 9.83 2.20 -0.43
C TYR A 30 9.88 0.67 -0.31
N LEU A 31 8.74 0.03 -0.06
CA LEU A 31 8.63 -1.43 -0.03
C LEU A 31 9.00 -2.04 -1.39
N ALA A 32 8.59 -1.45 -2.50
CA ALA A 32 8.98 -1.92 -3.83
C ALA A 32 10.50 -1.84 -4.07
N LYS A 33 11.14 -0.78 -3.57
CA LYS A 33 12.60 -0.58 -3.70
C LYS A 33 13.42 -1.53 -2.83
N TYR A 34 12.94 -1.85 -1.62
CA TYR A 34 13.71 -2.58 -0.59
C TYR A 34 13.12 -3.95 -0.20
N ASN A 35 12.14 -4.45 -0.95
CA ASN A 35 11.56 -5.78 -0.80
C ASN A 35 12.67 -6.87 -0.85
N PRO A 36 12.55 -8.00 -0.11
CA PRO A 36 11.40 -8.44 0.69
C PRO A 36 11.57 -8.29 2.21
N LYS A 37 12.51 -7.47 2.71
CA LYS A 37 12.84 -7.47 4.15
C LYS A 37 12.86 -6.07 4.76
N VAL A 38 11.78 -5.34 4.58
CA VAL A 38 11.57 -4.07 5.31
C VAL A 38 10.92 -4.37 6.64
N THR A 39 11.47 -3.88 7.75
CA THR A 39 10.87 -4.05 9.09
C THR A 39 9.95 -2.89 9.43
N LYS A 40 9.08 -3.09 10.42
CA LYS A 40 8.19 -2.05 10.94
C LYS A 40 8.99 -0.88 11.55
N GLU A 41 10.10 -1.18 12.21
CA GLU A 41 11.05 -0.20 12.74
C GLU A 41 11.66 0.63 11.61
N ALA A 42 12.03 0.01 10.49
CA ALA A 42 12.57 0.73 9.34
C ALA A 42 11.53 1.70 8.76
N ILE A 43 10.26 1.28 8.68
CA ILE A 43 9.16 2.17 8.25
C ILE A 43 9.02 3.35 9.22
N LYS A 44 8.97 3.12 10.53
CA LYS A 44 8.90 4.21 11.53
C LYS A 44 10.06 5.19 11.42
N GLN A 45 11.27 4.68 11.23
CA GLN A 45 12.47 5.51 11.10
C GLN A 45 12.45 6.40 9.85
N ASN A 46 11.87 5.93 8.75
CA ASN A 46 11.80 6.68 7.48
C ASN A 46 10.57 7.59 7.38
N PHE A 47 9.44 7.20 8.00
CA PHE A 47 8.13 7.83 7.78
C PHE A 47 7.41 8.31 9.04
N GLY A 48 8.07 8.27 10.21
CA GLY A 48 7.52 8.71 11.49
C GLY A 48 6.66 7.64 12.20
N ASP A 49 6.33 7.86 13.46
CA ASP A 49 5.52 6.93 14.26
C ASP A 49 4.07 6.83 13.74
N GLU A 50 3.57 7.89 13.09
CA GLU A 50 2.26 7.95 12.46
C GLU A 50 2.11 6.95 11.31
N SER A 51 3.22 6.49 10.72
CA SER A 51 3.24 5.49 9.64
C SER A 51 2.62 4.15 10.04
N ILE A 52 2.47 3.87 11.33
CA ILE A 52 1.74 2.68 11.79
C ILE A 52 0.27 2.70 11.37
N LYS A 53 -0.36 3.89 11.32
CA LYS A 53 -1.72 4.00 10.80
C LYS A 53 -1.77 3.68 9.31
N SER A 54 -0.79 4.19 8.56
CA SER A 54 -0.60 3.90 7.14
C SER A 54 -0.44 2.40 6.88
N LEU A 55 0.40 1.70 7.66
CA LEU A 55 0.56 0.25 7.55
C LEU A 55 -0.75 -0.51 7.78
N ASN A 56 -1.52 -0.13 8.80
CA ASN A 56 -2.82 -0.77 9.05
C ASN A 56 -3.80 -0.53 7.89
N LEU A 57 -3.89 0.70 7.38
CA LEU A 57 -4.76 1.01 6.24
C LEU A 57 -4.38 0.22 4.99
N LEU A 58 -3.08 0.14 4.67
CA LEU A 58 -2.57 -0.60 3.51
C LEU A 58 -2.81 -2.11 3.64
N LYS A 59 -2.73 -2.65 4.86
CA LYS A 59 -3.04 -4.05 5.16
C LYS A 59 -4.54 -4.34 5.02
N ASP A 60 -5.40 -3.43 5.48
CA ASP A 60 -6.87 -3.56 5.38
C ASP A 60 -7.37 -3.61 3.94
N VAL A 61 -6.63 -3.03 2.99
CA VAL A 61 -6.91 -3.12 1.55
C VAL A 61 -6.02 -4.12 0.80
N ASN A 62 -5.35 -5.02 1.52
CA ASN A 62 -4.56 -6.10 0.95
C ASN A 62 -3.43 -5.64 0.02
N LEU A 63 -2.82 -4.49 0.26
CA LEU A 63 -1.65 -4.00 -0.50
C LEU A 63 -0.32 -4.43 0.12
N ILE A 64 -0.32 -4.68 1.43
CA ILE A 64 0.85 -5.17 2.15
C ILE A 64 0.47 -6.35 3.03
N GLN A 65 1.45 -7.18 3.33
CA GLN A 65 1.36 -8.24 4.33
C GLN A 65 2.51 -8.09 5.34
N GLU A 66 2.26 -8.59 6.54
CA GLU A 66 3.19 -8.53 7.68
C GLU A 66 3.46 -9.97 8.12
N ASP A 67 4.70 -10.43 7.96
CA ASP A 67 5.18 -11.77 8.32
C ASP A 67 6.28 -11.64 9.37
N ASP A 68 6.04 -12.20 10.56
CA ASP A 68 6.88 -12.10 11.77
C ASP A 68 7.31 -10.67 12.13
N ASP A 69 8.34 -10.17 11.45
CA ASP A 69 8.99 -8.87 11.66
C ASP A 69 9.26 -8.12 10.34
N SER A 70 8.67 -8.60 9.25
CA SER A 70 8.85 -8.07 7.90
C SER A 70 7.54 -7.62 7.29
N ILE A 71 7.62 -6.55 6.52
CA ILE A 71 6.53 -5.96 5.77
C ILE A 71 6.88 -6.11 4.29
N THR A 72 5.98 -6.71 3.53
CA THR A 72 6.15 -6.95 2.10
C THR A 72 4.92 -6.54 1.33
N LEU A 73 5.10 -6.26 0.04
CA LEU A 73 3.97 -6.06 -0.88
C LEU A 73 3.29 -7.40 -1.15
N THR A 74 1.95 -7.38 -1.20
CA THR A 74 1.17 -8.46 -1.80
C THR A 74 1.24 -8.37 -3.33
N ASP A 75 0.70 -9.36 -4.04
CA ASP A 75 0.56 -9.31 -5.50
C ASP A 75 -0.25 -8.08 -5.96
N GLU A 76 -1.32 -7.73 -5.23
CA GLU A 76 -2.12 -6.53 -5.49
C GLU A 76 -1.29 -5.26 -5.21
N GLY A 77 -0.51 -5.24 -4.13
CA GLY A 77 0.40 -4.14 -3.82
C GLY A 77 1.43 -3.90 -4.92
N ILE A 78 2.02 -4.97 -5.45
CA ILE A 78 2.97 -4.92 -6.57
C ILE A 78 2.28 -4.33 -7.80
N PHE A 79 1.11 -4.86 -8.18
CA PHE A 79 0.36 -4.38 -9.34
C PHE A 79 0.04 -2.87 -9.24
N GLN A 80 -0.41 -2.41 -8.08
CA GLN A 80 -0.69 -0.98 -7.87
C GLN A 80 0.58 -0.12 -7.97
N VAL A 81 1.70 -0.57 -7.39
CA VAL A 81 2.97 0.16 -7.49
C VAL A 81 3.48 0.22 -8.93
N GLU A 82 3.40 -0.88 -9.68
CA GLU A 82 3.75 -0.89 -11.11
C GLU A 82 2.91 0.10 -11.92
N GLY A 83 1.60 0.18 -11.62
CA GLY A 83 0.70 1.18 -12.21
C GLY A 83 1.14 2.60 -11.90
N LEU A 84 1.52 2.89 -10.66
CA LEU A 84 2.03 4.21 -10.26
C LEU A 84 3.33 4.57 -10.98
N LEU A 85 4.29 3.64 -11.05
CA LEU A 85 5.57 3.86 -11.72
C LEU A 85 5.41 4.08 -13.22
N THR A 86 4.44 3.42 -13.85
CA THR A 86 4.16 3.57 -15.29
C THR A 86 3.58 4.95 -15.64
N LEU A 87 2.92 5.63 -14.69
CA LEU A 87 2.37 6.98 -14.92
C LEU A 87 3.43 8.10 -14.78
N VAL A 88 4.59 7.78 -14.20
CA VAL A 88 5.65 8.74 -13.89
C VAL A 88 6.77 8.73 -14.94
N ILE A 89 6.83 7.71 -15.79
CA ILE A 89 7.80 7.52 -16.90
C ILE A 89 7.12 7.80 -18.23
#